data_AF-A0A527ZC51-F1
#
_entry.id   AF-A0A527ZC51-F1
#
_cell.length_a   1.000
_cell.length_b   1.000
_cell.length_c   1.000
_cell.angle_alpha   90.00
_cell.angle_beta   90.00
_cell.angle_gamma   90.00
#
_symmetry.space_group_name_H-M   'P 1'
#
loop_
_entity.id
_entity.type
_entity.pdbx_description
1 polymer ?
#
loop_
_entity_poly.entity_id
_entity_poly.type
_entity_poly.pdbx_seq_one_letter_code
_entity_poly.pdbx_strand_id
1 'polypeptide(L)'
;ELAAHDVTATIIAWGTTVVAGRQKGQAEVNVSTVRKKVDIATVPHARSTEGMALCEKLFDDRFVDRGSLMAIAVSNLNPQNHMGIALCNLTRMERGETWSQGQNVTPKVGRLLEQLDEERLAIAAALG
;
A
#
# COMPACT_ATOMS: atom_id res chain seq x y z
N GLU A 1 -20.04 2.66 16.35
CA GLU A 1 -21.20 2.22 15.54
C GLU A 1 -21.39 0.70 15.54
N LEU A 2 -20.49 -0.14 15.00
CA LEU A 2 -20.74 -1.61 14.94
C LEU A 2 -20.77 -2.33 16.31
N ALA A 3 -19.87 -1.98 17.22
CA ALA A 3 -19.83 -2.56 18.57
C ALA A 3 -21.08 -2.22 19.41
N ALA A 4 -21.75 -1.10 19.11
CA ALA A 4 -23.00 -0.72 19.77
C ALA A 4 -24.19 -1.61 19.33
N HIS A 5 -24.00 -2.40 18.28
CA HIS A 5 -24.97 -3.36 17.74
C HIS A 5 -24.50 -4.82 17.91
N ASP A 6 -23.52 -5.08 18.78
CA ASP A 6 -22.95 -6.42 19.03
C ASP A 6 -22.37 -7.11 17.77
N VAL A 7 -21.96 -6.31 16.78
CA VAL A 7 -21.34 -6.81 15.54
C VAL A 7 -19.82 -6.76 15.67
N THR A 8 -19.19 -7.94 15.66
CA THR A 8 -17.73 -8.07 15.50
C THR A 8 -17.39 -8.42 14.06
N ALA A 9 -17.04 -7.42 13.27
CA ALA A 9 -16.59 -7.61 11.89
C ALA A 9 -15.10 -8.00 11.84
N THR A 10 -14.75 -8.90 10.91
CA THR A 10 -13.34 -9.16 10.58
C THR A 10 -12.91 -8.21 9.49
N ILE A 11 -11.84 -7.49 9.75
CA ILE A 11 -11.22 -6.58 8.81
C ILE A 11 -9.88 -7.19 8.43
N ILE A 12 -9.69 -7.48 7.15
CA ILE A 12 -8.40 -7.91 6.58
C ILE A 12 -7.86 -6.73 5.79
N ALA A 13 -6.77 -6.14 6.28
CA ALA A 13 -6.11 -5.03 5.63
C ALA A 13 -4.91 -5.52 4.84
N TRP A 14 -4.74 -5.02 3.62
CA TRP A 14 -3.61 -5.33 2.75
C TRP A 14 -2.76 -4.07 2.52
N GLY A 15 -1.44 -4.22 2.53
CA GLY A 15 -0.52 -3.09 2.29
C GLY A 15 -0.52 -2.61 0.84
N THR A 16 -0.99 -3.44 -0.09
CA THR A 16 -1.12 -3.11 -1.52
C THR A 16 -2.10 -4.08 -2.19
N THR A 17 -2.40 -3.85 -3.47
CA THR A 17 -3.22 -4.78 -4.25
C THR A 17 -2.43 -6.05 -4.62
N VAL A 18 -3.08 -7.20 -4.78
CA VAL A 18 -2.40 -8.43 -5.26
C VAL A 18 -1.96 -8.29 -6.72
N VAL A 19 -2.76 -7.61 -7.53
CA VAL A 19 -2.51 -7.44 -8.96
C VAL A 19 -2.29 -5.98 -9.34
N ALA A 20 -1.56 -5.75 -10.42
CA ALA A 20 -1.57 -4.51 -11.15
C ALA A 20 -2.10 -4.77 -12.56
N GLY A 21 -2.88 -3.84 -13.09
CA GLY A 21 -3.50 -3.98 -14.39
C GLY A 21 -4.08 -2.68 -14.89
N ARG A 22 -4.52 -2.69 -16.14
CA ARG A 22 -5.23 -1.58 -16.77
C ARG A 22 -6.54 -2.07 -17.36
N GLN A 23 -7.60 -1.31 -17.14
CA GLN A 23 -8.87 -1.53 -17.80
C GLN A 23 -8.67 -1.41 -19.34
N LYS A 24 -9.27 -2.33 -20.09
CA LYS A 24 -9.27 -2.35 -21.56
C LYS A 24 -10.64 -2.07 -22.16
N GLY A 25 -11.70 -2.34 -21.40
CA GLY A 25 -13.09 -2.04 -21.73
C GLY A 25 -13.97 -2.10 -20.49
N GLN A 26 -15.29 -1.98 -20.64
CA GLN A 26 -16.22 -1.99 -19.50
C GLN A 26 -16.20 -3.31 -18.71
N ALA A 27 -15.93 -4.43 -19.38
CA ALA A 27 -15.88 -5.77 -18.78
C ALA A 27 -14.55 -6.49 -19.03
N GLU A 28 -13.49 -5.75 -19.39
CA GLU A 28 -12.19 -6.32 -19.74
C GLU A 28 -11.04 -5.58 -19.04
N VAL A 29 -10.11 -6.34 -18.49
CA VAL A 29 -8.89 -5.84 -17.85
C VAL A 29 -7.69 -6.65 -18.31
N ASN A 30 -6.56 -5.98 -18.53
CA ASN A 30 -5.28 -6.63 -18.67
C ASN A 30 -4.56 -6.63 -17.32
N VAL A 31 -4.27 -7.81 -16.79
CA VAL A 31 -3.44 -7.99 -15.59
C VAL A 31 -1.98 -8.10 -16.02
N SER A 32 -1.18 -7.07 -15.74
CA SER A 32 0.23 -7.03 -16.13
C SER A 32 1.15 -7.66 -15.09
N THR A 33 0.69 -7.77 -13.83
CA THR A 33 1.52 -8.24 -12.73
C THR A 33 0.66 -8.90 -11.66
N VAL A 34 1.11 -10.04 -11.17
CA VAL A 34 0.61 -10.67 -9.94
C VAL A 34 1.76 -10.68 -8.94
N ARG A 35 1.59 -10.00 -7.81
CA ARG A 35 2.67 -9.83 -6.81
C ARG A 35 2.96 -11.17 -6.13
N LYS A 36 4.25 -11.43 -5.87
CA LYS A 36 4.68 -12.66 -5.19
C LYS A 36 4.36 -12.63 -3.70
N LYS A 37 4.41 -11.46 -3.07
CA LYS A 37 4.13 -11.26 -1.64
C LYS A 37 3.36 -9.97 -1.43
N VAL A 38 2.37 -10.01 -0.55
CA VAL A 38 1.52 -8.91 -0.10
C VAL A 38 1.41 -9.01 1.41
N ASP A 39 1.72 -7.91 2.09
CA ASP A 39 1.62 -7.85 3.54
C ASP A 39 0.15 -7.68 3.95
N ILE A 40 -0.28 -8.44 4.96
CA ILE A 40 -1.64 -8.36 5.52
C ILE A 40 -1.63 -8.25 7.04
N ALA A 41 -2.73 -7.75 7.58
CA ALA A 41 -3.06 -7.88 9.00
C ALA A 41 -4.57 -8.04 9.16
N THR A 42 -4.99 -8.79 10.18
CA THR A 42 -6.41 -9.01 10.48
C THR A 42 -6.79 -8.41 11.82
N VAL A 43 -7.94 -7.75 11.88
CA VAL A 43 -8.55 -7.20 13.09
C VAL A 43 -9.95 -7.81 13.27
N PRO A 44 -10.25 -8.47 14.41
CA PRO A 44 -9.37 -8.70 15.55
C PRO A 44 -8.26 -9.73 15.24
N HIS A 45 -7.09 -9.58 15.89
CA HIS A 45 -5.91 -10.45 15.68
C HIS A 45 -6.21 -11.94 15.91
N ALA A 46 -7.15 -12.26 16.81
CA ALA A 46 -7.60 -13.63 17.04
C ALA A 46 -8.15 -14.33 15.78
N ARG A 47 -8.49 -13.58 14.72
CA ARG A 47 -8.95 -14.09 13.43
C ARG A 47 -7.88 -14.04 12.33
N SER A 48 -6.61 -13.80 12.67
CA SER A 48 -5.49 -13.77 11.69
C SER A 48 -5.40 -15.04 10.85
N THR A 49 -5.55 -16.22 11.45
CA THR A 49 -5.51 -17.49 10.70
C THR A 49 -6.64 -17.59 9.68
N GLU A 50 -7.85 -17.14 10.03
CA GLU A 50 -8.98 -17.12 9.11
C GLU A 50 -8.75 -16.10 7.97
N GLY A 51 -8.25 -14.91 8.31
CA GLY A 51 -7.92 -13.88 7.34
C GLY A 51 -6.86 -14.34 6.34
N MET A 52 -5.81 -15.01 6.83
CA MET A 52 -4.78 -15.62 5.98
C MET A 52 -5.36 -16.70 5.08
N ALA A 53 -6.12 -17.65 5.64
CA ALA A 53 -6.72 -18.75 4.88
C ALA A 53 -7.68 -18.27 3.77
N LEU A 54 -8.44 -17.20 4.03
CA LEU A 54 -9.29 -16.60 2.99
C LEU A 54 -8.45 -15.99 1.86
N CYS A 55 -7.37 -15.26 2.21
CA CYS A 55 -6.49 -14.65 1.22
C CYS A 55 -5.78 -15.73 0.37
N GLU A 56 -5.24 -16.76 1.00
CA GLU A 56 -4.63 -17.92 0.34
C GLU A 56 -5.61 -18.65 -0.57
N LYS A 57 -6.86 -18.85 -0.13
CA LYS A 57 -7.89 -19.46 -0.98
C LYS A 57 -8.20 -18.65 -2.23
N LEU A 58 -8.11 -17.32 -2.15
CA LEU A 58 -8.46 -16.42 -3.25
C LEU A 58 -7.29 -16.18 -4.22
N PHE A 59 -6.05 -16.15 -3.73
CA PHE A 59 -4.88 -15.75 -4.53
C PHE A 59 -3.61 -16.59 -4.31
N ASP A 60 -3.73 -17.79 -3.72
CA ASP A 60 -2.64 -18.70 -3.37
C ASP A 60 -1.67 -18.13 -2.31
N ASP A 61 -0.54 -18.83 -2.12
CA ASP A 61 0.55 -18.43 -1.23
C ASP A 61 1.24 -17.14 -1.73
N ARG A 62 0.64 -16.01 -1.34
CA ARG A 62 1.10 -14.66 -1.68
C ARG A 62 1.08 -13.71 -0.51
N PHE A 63 0.71 -14.15 0.68
CA PHE A 63 0.44 -13.24 1.80
C PHE A 63 1.39 -13.48 2.96
N VAL A 64 1.73 -12.39 3.65
CA VAL A 64 2.57 -12.43 4.84
C VAL A 64 1.84 -11.67 5.93
N ASP A 65 1.48 -12.35 7.02
CA ASP A 65 0.87 -11.68 8.17
C ASP A 65 1.94 -10.83 8.88
N ARG A 66 1.66 -9.54 9.03
CA ARG A 66 2.49 -8.60 9.78
C ARG A 66 2.00 -8.43 11.23
N GLY A 67 0.90 -9.07 11.60
CA GLY A 67 0.36 -9.11 12.96
C GLY A 67 -0.34 -7.83 13.42
N SER A 68 -0.04 -6.68 12.80
CA SER A 68 -0.56 -5.37 13.18
C SER A 68 -1.04 -4.57 11.98
N LEU A 69 -2.23 -3.99 12.11
CA LEU A 69 -2.75 -3.03 11.12
C LEU A 69 -1.81 -1.81 10.99
N MET A 70 -1.14 -1.42 12.07
CA MET A 70 -0.19 -0.32 12.02
C MET A 70 1.01 -0.67 11.15
N ALA A 71 1.54 -1.89 11.29
CA ALA A 71 2.65 -2.38 10.45
C ALA A 71 2.28 -2.35 8.96
N ILE A 72 1.01 -2.59 8.61
CA ILE A 72 0.50 -2.45 7.23
C ILE A 72 0.44 -1.00 6.77
N ALA A 73 -0.05 -0.10 7.62
CA ALA A 73 -0.18 1.31 7.28
C ALA A 73 1.19 1.97 7.05
N VAL A 74 2.16 1.70 7.92
CA VAL A 74 3.49 2.32 7.87
C VAL A 74 4.47 1.60 6.94
N SER A 75 4.23 0.37 6.50
CA SER A 75 5.12 -0.33 5.55
C SER A 75 4.95 0.12 4.10
N ASN A 76 3.82 0.73 3.77
CA ASN A 76 3.55 1.18 2.42
C ASN A 76 4.36 2.45 2.10
N LEU A 77 5.30 2.33 1.15
CA LEU A 77 6.16 3.43 0.71
C LEU A 77 5.46 4.45 -0.21
N ASN A 78 4.30 4.07 -0.75
CA ASN A 78 3.63 4.84 -1.79
C ASN A 78 3.21 6.26 -1.33
N PRO A 79 2.62 6.46 -0.13
CA PRO A 79 2.18 7.78 0.29
C PRO A 79 3.30 8.81 0.32
N GLN A 80 4.43 8.53 0.99
CA GLN A 80 5.52 9.50 1.04
C GLN A 80 6.22 9.67 -0.31
N ASN A 81 6.39 8.59 -1.07
CA ASN A 81 7.05 8.65 -2.38
C ASN A 81 6.24 9.45 -3.39
N HIS A 82 4.94 9.16 -3.54
CA HIS A 82 4.10 9.88 -4.48
C HIS A 82 3.89 11.33 -4.08
N MET A 83 3.76 11.61 -2.77
CA MET A 83 3.70 12.98 -2.27
C MET A 83 4.98 13.75 -2.61
N GLY A 84 6.16 13.19 -2.32
CA GLY A 84 7.43 13.85 -2.62
C GLY A 84 7.65 14.07 -4.12
N ILE A 85 7.31 13.07 -4.96
CA ILE A 85 7.35 13.22 -6.43
C ILE A 85 6.39 14.32 -6.90
N ALA A 86 5.17 14.35 -6.38
CA ALA A 86 4.16 15.35 -6.74
C ALA A 86 4.61 16.76 -6.35
N LEU A 87 5.09 16.96 -5.13
CA LEU A 87 5.58 18.27 -4.66
C LEU A 87 6.73 18.78 -5.52
N CYS A 88 7.72 17.93 -5.84
CA CYS A 88 8.85 18.32 -6.67
C CYS A 88 8.52 18.54 -8.15
N ASN A 89 7.32 18.16 -8.60
CA ASN A 89 6.87 18.29 -9.99
C ASN A 89 5.56 19.07 -10.13
N LEU A 90 5.13 19.80 -9.09
CA LEU A 90 3.80 20.43 -9.04
C LEU A 90 3.54 21.36 -10.23
N THR A 91 4.48 22.26 -10.52
CA THR A 91 4.35 23.21 -11.64
C THR A 91 4.32 22.52 -13.00
N ARG A 92 4.97 21.37 -13.16
CA ARG A 92 4.90 20.57 -14.39
C ARG A 92 3.53 19.93 -14.57
N MET A 93 2.91 19.50 -13.45
CA MET A 93 1.53 18.98 -13.46
C MET A 93 0.55 20.07 -13.85
N GLU A 94 0.69 21.27 -13.31
CA GLU A 94 -0.13 22.43 -13.69
C GLU A 94 0.02 22.79 -15.17
N ARG A 95 1.22 22.60 -15.74
CA ARG A 95 1.52 22.84 -17.15
C ARG A 95 1.09 21.70 -18.08
N GLY A 96 0.57 20.59 -17.54
CA GLY A 96 0.19 19.42 -18.33
C GLY A 96 1.35 18.77 -19.08
N GLU A 97 2.58 18.88 -18.57
CA GLU A 97 3.72 18.21 -19.20
C GLU A 97 3.52 16.67 -19.18
N THR A 98 4.13 15.96 -20.12
CA THR A 98 4.09 14.49 -20.15
C THR A 98 5.45 13.93 -19.73
N TRP A 99 5.46 13.11 -18.67
CA TRP A 99 6.66 12.42 -18.19
C TRP A 99 6.30 11.11 -17.48
N SER A 100 7.28 10.21 -17.34
CA SER A 100 7.10 8.99 -16.52
C SER A 100 7.35 9.26 -15.04
N GLN A 101 6.73 8.50 -14.12
CA GLN A 101 6.80 8.74 -12.66
C GLN A 101 8.22 9.02 -12.11
N GLY A 102 9.22 8.24 -12.54
CA GLY A 102 10.60 8.40 -12.08
C GLY A 102 11.44 9.42 -12.86
N GLN A 103 10.94 9.94 -13.99
CA GLN A 103 11.73 10.71 -14.95
C GLN A 103 12.37 11.97 -14.35
N ASN A 104 11.67 12.64 -13.45
CA ASN A 104 12.12 13.89 -12.82
C ASN A 104 12.60 13.69 -11.38
N VAL A 105 12.82 12.44 -10.95
CA VAL A 105 13.45 12.13 -9.66
C VAL A 105 14.96 12.35 -9.80
N THR A 106 15.38 13.61 -9.70
CA THR A 106 16.81 13.97 -9.72
C THR A 106 17.50 13.52 -8.42
N PRO A 107 18.84 13.50 -8.34
CA PRO A 107 19.54 13.15 -7.11
C PRO A 107 19.16 14.01 -5.89
N LYS A 108 18.73 15.27 -6.08
CA LYS A 108 18.24 16.11 -4.98
C LYS A 108 16.84 15.69 -4.51
N VAL A 109 15.97 15.32 -5.45
CA VAL A 109 14.64 14.79 -5.13
C VAL A 109 14.77 13.42 -4.47
N GLY A 110 15.68 12.56 -4.94
CA GLY A 110 15.98 11.27 -4.31
C GLY A 110 16.38 11.43 -2.84
N ARG A 111 17.29 12.35 -2.52
CA ARG A 111 17.66 12.63 -1.12
C ARG A 111 16.50 13.12 -0.26
N LEU A 112 15.59 13.92 -0.82
CA LEU A 112 14.37 14.32 -0.12
C LEU A 112 13.49 13.09 0.18
N LEU A 113 13.31 12.20 -0.79
CA LEU A 113 12.53 10.98 -0.60
C LEU A 113 13.16 10.05 0.45
N GLU A 114 14.49 9.94 0.49
CA GLU A 114 15.22 9.19 1.52
C GLU A 114 14.96 9.77 2.92
N GLN A 115 15.02 11.10 3.08
CA GLN A 115 14.72 11.76 4.35
C GLN A 115 13.26 11.58 4.79
N LEU A 116 12.32 11.65 3.85
CA LEU A 116 10.92 11.34 4.12
C LEU A 116 10.71 9.87 4.54
N ASP A 117 11.52 8.95 4.01
CA ASP A 117 11.48 7.55 4.43
C ASP A 117 12.04 7.36 5.84
N GLU A 118 13.11 8.08 6.21
CA GLU A 118 13.62 8.11 7.58
C GLU A 118 12.56 8.59 8.57
N GLU A 119 11.81 9.65 8.23
CA GLU A 119 10.69 10.13 9.06
C GLU A 119 9.60 9.06 9.21
N ARG A 120 9.24 8.37 8.12
CA ARG A 120 8.27 7.25 8.17
C ARG A 120 8.76 6.13 9.09
N LEU A 121 10.03 5.75 8.98
CA LEU A 121 10.62 4.72 9.83
C LEU A 121 10.67 5.14 11.31
N ALA A 122 10.92 6.42 11.60
CA ALA A 122 10.87 6.95 12.96
C ALA A 122 9.45 6.89 13.54
N ILE A 123 8.42 7.21 12.75
CA ILE A 123 7.01 7.04 13.15
C ILE A 123 6.70 5.56 13.42
N ALA A 124 7.13 4.66 12.54
CA ALA A 124 6.94 3.22 12.74
C ALA A 124 7.59 2.75 14.06
N ALA A 125 8.83 3.15 14.34
CA ALA A 125 9.52 2.80 15.57
C ALA A 125 8.83 3.36 16.82
N ALA A 126 8.24 4.56 16.75
CA ALA A 126 7.52 5.17 17.87
C ALA A 126 6.18 4.48 18.17
N LEU A 127 5.58 3.80 17.19
CA LEU A 127 4.28 3.13 17.33
C LEU A 127 4.40 1.64 17.74
N GLY A 128 5.61 1.09 17.75
CA GLY A 128 5.88 -0.32 18.02
C GLY A 128 5.47 -1.26 16.90
#